data_AF-A0AAN7WFN8-F1
#
_entry.id   AF-A0AAN7WFN8-F1
#
_cell.length_a   1.000
_cell.length_b   1.000
_cell.length_c   1.000
_cell.angle_alpha   90.00
_cell.angle_beta   90.00
_cell.angle_gamma   90.00
#
_symmetry.space_group_name_H-M   'P 1'
#
loop_
_entity.id
_entity.type
_entity.pdbx_description
1 polymer ?
#
loop_
_entity_poly.entity_id
_entity_poly.type
_entity_poly.pdbx_seq_one_letter_code
_entity_poly.pdbx_strand_id
1 'polypeptide(L)'
;MMDSFDEEEYGTGELVVTDDLQFAFESIIEAFSKYLSLYIHVLNRFINHLRRVGSLKYERTNLIKFVKKLRHFNDTLQMIQNNIYEDAHVSDPLEKSVVYMASNFVKLLEVIDLLNFIFTSSLQKEIISKTLNFDLTLCEECISSIEDTYKVFVKYTQWMVESIGVENPSIQLEVVSTALKYAAEDQENENYDGETDNIFVQEIMEVEDSIEYLKLTHDWDTILRSHIKRLETEFDDAANKWQEKFGKKK
;
A
#
# COMPACT_ATOMS: atom_id res chain seq x y z
N MET A 1 41.98 -17.86 -21.35
CA MET A 1 41.66 -18.44 -20.04
C MET A 1 40.39 -17.75 -19.60
N MET A 2 39.27 -18.42 -19.86
CA MET A 2 37.98 -18.09 -19.26
C MET A 2 38.07 -18.65 -17.85
N ASP A 3 37.99 -17.78 -16.84
CA ASP A 3 37.73 -18.22 -15.48
C ASP A 3 36.27 -18.68 -15.44
N SER A 4 36.14 -19.94 -15.05
CA SER A 4 34.89 -20.61 -14.72
C SER A 4 34.20 -19.85 -13.60
N PHE A 5 32.93 -19.51 -13.81
CA PHE A 5 32.02 -19.23 -12.72
C PHE A 5 31.87 -20.53 -11.93
N ASP A 6 32.38 -20.55 -10.70
CA ASP A 6 32.16 -21.65 -9.76
C ASP A 6 30.69 -21.61 -9.32
N GLU A 7 29.90 -22.53 -9.87
CA GLU A 7 28.49 -22.81 -9.52
C GLU A 7 28.34 -23.66 -8.24
N GLU A 8 29.36 -23.73 -7.37
CA GLU A 8 29.36 -24.64 -6.22
C GLU A 8 29.58 -23.90 -4.88
N GLU A 9 28.59 -23.17 -4.35
CA GLU A 9 28.42 -22.99 -2.87
C GLU A 9 27.12 -22.28 -2.39
N TYR A 10 25.98 -22.42 -3.07
CA TYR A 10 24.69 -22.05 -2.46
C TYR A 10 23.75 -23.24 -2.49
N GLY A 11 23.35 -23.70 -1.30
CA GLY A 11 22.40 -24.80 -1.13
C GLY A 11 21.09 -24.49 -1.86
N THR A 12 20.74 -25.32 -2.83
CA THR A 12 19.44 -25.30 -3.53
C THR A 12 18.33 -25.59 -2.50
N GLY A 13 17.64 -24.54 -2.05
CA GLY A 13 16.45 -24.64 -1.17
C GLY A 13 16.44 -23.77 0.09
N GLU A 14 17.44 -22.92 0.35
CA GLU A 14 17.43 -22.06 1.55
C GLU A 14 16.82 -20.67 1.27
N LEU A 15 15.80 -20.30 2.06
CA LEU A 15 15.21 -18.96 2.08
C LEU A 15 16.11 -17.99 2.87
N VAL A 16 17.11 -17.46 2.18
CA VAL A 16 18.08 -16.49 2.71
C VAL A 16 18.09 -15.20 1.92
N VAL A 17 18.55 -14.13 2.55
CA VAL A 17 18.73 -12.84 1.90
C VAL A 17 19.92 -12.90 0.94
N THR A 18 19.71 -12.46 -0.30
CA THR A 18 20.74 -12.27 -1.32
C THR A 18 20.92 -10.77 -1.62
N ASP A 19 22.01 -10.40 -2.28
CA ASP A 19 22.22 -9.00 -2.73
C ASP A 19 21.05 -8.53 -3.61
N ASP A 20 20.61 -9.37 -4.55
CA ASP A 20 19.48 -9.05 -5.44
C ASP A 20 18.17 -8.85 -4.67
N LEU A 21 17.94 -9.60 -3.59
CA LEU A 21 16.79 -9.41 -2.72
C LEU A 21 16.86 -8.09 -1.95
N GLN A 22 18.03 -7.66 -1.50
CA GLN A 22 18.19 -6.34 -0.89
C GLN A 22 17.80 -5.22 -1.88
N PHE A 23 18.25 -5.30 -3.13
CA PHE A 23 17.87 -4.36 -4.18
C PHE A 23 16.37 -4.40 -4.47
N ALA A 24 15.77 -5.58 -4.49
CA ALA A 24 14.33 -5.74 -4.68
C ALA A 24 13.54 -5.10 -3.51
N PHE A 25 13.97 -5.33 -2.27
CA PHE A 25 13.38 -4.70 -1.09
C PHE A 25 13.51 -3.18 -1.10
N GLU A 26 14.66 -2.66 -1.49
CA GLU A 26 14.86 -1.22 -1.69
C GLU A 26 13.85 -0.66 -2.71
N SER A 27 13.65 -1.35 -3.84
CA SER A 27 12.67 -0.95 -4.87
C SER A 27 11.23 -0.93 -4.33
N ILE A 28 10.85 -1.95 -3.55
CA ILE A 28 9.51 -2.01 -2.93
C ILE A 28 9.31 -0.88 -1.93
N ILE A 29 10.32 -0.59 -1.09
CA ILE A 29 10.26 0.53 -0.15
C ILE A 29 10.07 1.84 -0.90
N GLU A 30 10.75 2.02 -2.04
CA GLU A 30 10.56 3.18 -2.91
C GLU A 30 9.12 3.26 -3.44
N ALA A 31 8.50 2.14 -3.84
CA ALA A 31 7.11 2.11 -4.28
C ALA A 31 6.15 2.55 -3.15
N PHE A 32 6.30 2.03 -1.94
CA PHE A 32 5.51 2.46 -0.77
C PHE A 32 5.74 3.95 -0.44
N SER A 33 6.98 4.43 -0.52
CA SER A 33 7.32 5.85 -0.33
C SER A 33 6.65 6.74 -1.39
N LYS A 34 6.65 6.32 -2.66
CA LYS A 34 5.93 7.02 -3.73
C LYS A 34 4.43 7.03 -3.47
N TYR A 35 3.85 5.91 -3.03
CA TYR A 35 2.43 5.82 -2.69
C TYR A 35 2.03 6.82 -1.59
N LEU A 36 2.80 6.90 -0.50
CA LEU A 36 2.59 7.88 0.56
C LEU A 36 2.74 9.32 0.05
N SER A 37 3.74 9.56 -0.78
CA SER A 37 4.02 10.88 -1.36
C SER A 37 2.86 11.39 -2.21
N LEU A 38 2.23 10.53 -3.02
CA LEU A 38 1.05 10.89 -3.80
C LEU A 38 -0.10 11.39 -2.90
N TYR A 39 -0.42 10.67 -1.82
CA TYR A 39 -1.41 11.13 -0.84
C TYR A 39 -1.02 12.45 -0.21
N ILE A 40 0.23 12.59 0.22
CA ILE A 40 0.73 13.82 0.83
C ILE A 40 0.53 15.00 -0.14
N HIS A 41 0.90 14.85 -1.41
CA HIS A 41 0.77 15.91 -2.42
C HIS A 41 -0.69 16.29 -2.68
N VAL A 42 -1.56 15.33 -2.97
CA VAL A 42 -2.98 15.62 -3.27
C VAL A 42 -3.69 16.21 -2.06
N LEU A 43 -3.44 15.69 -0.85
CA LEU A 43 -4.05 16.18 0.37
C LEU A 43 -3.55 17.58 0.73
N ASN A 44 -2.27 17.91 0.51
CA ASN A 44 -1.79 19.28 0.71
C ASN A 44 -2.52 20.27 -0.21
N ARG A 45 -2.72 19.92 -1.49
CA ARG A 45 -3.52 20.74 -2.43
C ARG A 45 -4.96 20.89 -1.91
N PHE A 46 -5.59 19.78 -1.51
CA PHE A 46 -6.95 19.78 -0.99
C PHE A 46 -7.12 20.62 0.28
N ILE A 47 -6.23 20.46 1.26
CA ILE A 47 -6.18 21.23 2.52
C ILE A 47 -6.06 22.73 2.26
N ASN A 48 -5.35 23.13 1.21
CA ASN A 48 -5.23 24.53 0.81
C ASN A 48 -6.56 25.08 0.25
N HIS A 49 -7.31 24.29 -0.51
CA HIS A 49 -8.67 24.66 -0.95
C HIS A 49 -9.64 24.76 0.23
N LEU A 50 -9.63 23.78 1.14
CA LEU A 50 -10.48 23.76 2.34
C LEU A 50 -10.27 24.97 3.25
N ARG A 51 -9.10 25.62 3.22
CA ARG A 51 -8.86 26.86 3.98
C ARG A 51 -9.88 27.96 3.66
N ARG A 52 -10.42 27.97 2.43
CA ARG A 52 -11.40 28.97 1.97
C ARG A 52 -12.84 28.60 2.34
N VAL A 53 -13.08 27.38 2.83
CA VAL A 53 -14.41 26.87 3.17
C VAL A 53 -14.56 26.81 4.69
N GLY A 54 -15.09 27.89 5.28
CA GLY A 54 -15.18 28.03 6.74
C GLY A 54 -15.99 26.95 7.44
N SER A 55 -16.98 26.36 6.76
CA SER A 55 -17.80 25.26 7.29
C SER A 55 -17.03 23.94 7.44
N LEU A 56 -15.90 23.76 6.74
CA LEU A 56 -15.07 22.54 6.73
C LEU A 56 -13.76 22.67 7.54
N LYS A 57 -13.70 23.61 8.48
CA LYS A 57 -12.46 23.93 9.22
C LYS A 57 -11.94 22.78 10.10
N TYR A 58 -12.83 21.93 10.63
CA TYR A 58 -12.47 20.83 11.52
C TYR A 58 -12.00 19.61 10.71
N GLU A 59 -12.69 19.31 9.62
CA GLU A 59 -12.35 18.30 8.62
C GLU A 59 -10.97 18.58 8.04
N ARG A 60 -10.70 19.85 7.70
CA ARG A 60 -9.36 20.28 7.28
C ARG A 60 -8.29 19.98 8.33
N THR A 61 -8.59 20.19 9.61
CA THR A 61 -7.64 19.93 10.71
C THR A 61 -7.39 18.43 10.87
N ASN A 62 -8.40 17.59 10.71
CA ASN A 62 -8.27 16.14 10.71
C ASN A 62 -7.37 15.67 9.55
N LEU A 63 -7.59 16.16 8.33
CA LEU A 63 -6.73 15.83 7.19
C LEU A 63 -5.27 16.27 7.39
N ILE A 64 -5.02 17.42 8.01
CA ILE A 64 -3.66 17.85 8.38
C ILE A 64 -2.99 16.84 9.32
N LYS A 65 -3.74 16.24 10.25
CA LYS A 65 -3.20 15.23 11.17
C LYS A 65 -2.80 13.96 10.40
N PHE A 66 -3.62 13.50 9.45
CA PHE A 66 -3.28 12.39 8.57
C PHE A 66 -2.04 12.69 7.73
N VAL A 67 -1.98 13.83 7.03
CA VAL A 67 -0.80 14.21 6.24
C VAL A 67 0.48 14.24 7.06
N LYS A 68 0.44 14.72 8.31
CA LYS A 68 1.61 14.68 9.21
C LYS A 68 2.03 13.24 9.54
N LYS A 69 1.07 12.34 9.74
CA LYS A 69 1.35 10.93 10.01
C LYS A 69 1.92 10.23 8.77
N LEU A 70 1.39 10.50 7.58
CA LEU A 70 1.93 9.96 6.32
C LEU A 70 3.36 10.43 6.08
N ARG A 71 3.67 11.72 6.32
CA ARG A 71 5.06 12.23 6.22
C ARG A 71 5.99 11.48 7.17
N HIS A 72 5.58 11.28 8.41
CA HIS A 72 6.38 10.53 9.37
C HIS A 72 6.65 9.10 8.90
N PHE A 73 5.64 8.39 8.36
CA PHE A 73 5.87 7.07 7.77
C PHE A 73 6.81 7.11 6.57
N ASN A 74 6.68 8.13 5.72
CA ASN A 74 7.57 8.31 4.57
C ASN A 74 9.02 8.52 5.00
N ASP A 75 9.25 9.34 6.03
CA ASP A 75 10.58 9.55 6.61
C ASP A 75 11.13 8.25 7.23
N THR A 76 10.28 7.45 7.89
CA THR A 76 10.66 6.12 8.41
C THR A 76 11.05 5.17 7.28
N LEU A 77 10.29 5.11 6.19
CA LEU A 77 10.62 4.27 5.04
C LEU A 77 11.95 4.68 4.41
N GLN A 78 12.23 5.98 4.30
CA GLN A 78 13.53 6.47 3.83
C GLN A 78 14.68 6.06 4.76
N MET A 79 14.45 6.08 6.08
CA MET A 79 15.45 5.60 7.04
C MET A 79 15.73 4.11 6.85
N ILE A 80 14.68 3.29 6.69
CA ILE A 80 14.82 1.85 6.41
C ILE A 80 15.57 1.62 5.10
N GLN A 81 15.21 2.37 4.05
CA GLN A 81 15.86 2.28 2.75
C GLN A 81 17.37 2.51 2.84
N ASN A 82 17.78 3.56 3.57
CA ASN A 82 19.20 3.90 3.72
C ASN A 82 19.99 2.86 4.52
N ASN A 83 19.32 2.08 5.36
CA ASN A 83 19.95 1.10 6.25
C ASN A 83 19.72 -0.35 5.79
N ILE A 84 19.11 -0.57 4.61
CA ILE A 84 18.67 -1.91 4.20
C ILE A 84 19.82 -2.94 4.15
N TYR A 85 21.02 -2.50 3.76
CA TYR A 85 22.22 -3.33 3.70
C TYR A 85 22.80 -3.67 5.10
N GLU A 86 22.46 -2.88 6.12
CA GLU A 86 22.77 -3.15 7.52
C GLU A 86 21.67 -3.99 8.20
N ASP A 87 20.40 -3.77 7.84
CA ASP A 87 19.25 -4.41 8.50
C ASP A 87 18.92 -5.80 7.94
N ALA A 88 19.24 -6.06 6.66
CA ALA A 88 18.97 -7.31 5.96
C ALA A 88 20.26 -7.94 5.43
N HIS A 89 21.14 -8.44 6.30
CA HIS A 89 22.44 -8.97 5.88
C HIS A 89 22.33 -10.18 4.94
N VAL A 90 23.25 -10.25 3.97
CA VAL A 90 23.35 -11.40 3.05
C VAL A 90 23.55 -12.68 3.85
N SER A 91 22.88 -13.74 3.43
CA SER A 91 22.81 -15.05 4.09
C SER A 91 22.04 -15.09 5.42
N ASP A 92 21.46 -13.97 5.90
CA ASP A 92 20.50 -14.02 7.01
C ASP A 92 19.22 -14.76 6.55
N PRO A 93 18.48 -15.41 7.47
CA PRO A 93 17.16 -15.96 7.17
C PRO A 93 16.22 -14.88 6.64
N LEU A 94 15.59 -15.15 5.49
CA LEU A 94 14.70 -14.21 4.81
C LEU A 94 13.55 -13.72 5.71
N GLU A 95 13.02 -14.62 6.56
CA GLU A 95 11.97 -14.34 7.53
C GLU A 95 12.22 -13.07 8.34
N LYS A 96 13.45 -12.87 8.83
CA LYS A 96 13.79 -11.73 9.70
C LYS A 96 13.58 -10.40 8.97
N SER A 97 14.05 -10.30 7.73
CA SER A 97 13.91 -9.10 6.90
C SER A 97 12.46 -8.87 6.49
N VAL A 98 11.77 -9.93 6.06
CA VAL A 98 10.36 -9.88 5.68
C VAL A 98 9.48 -9.43 6.83
N VAL A 99 9.61 -10.01 8.02
CA VAL A 99 8.83 -9.64 9.21
C VAL A 99 9.06 -8.18 9.58
N TYR A 100 10.30 -7.71 9.52
CA TYR A 100 10.64 -6.32 9.80
C TYR A 100 9.98 -5.35 8.82
N MET A 101 10.06 -5.62 7.51
CA MET A 101 9.45 -4.79 6.49
C MET A 101 7.92 -4.83 6.55
N ALA A 102 7.34 -6.05 6.60
CA ALA A 102 5.90 -6.26 6.70
C ALA A 102 5.32 -5.54 7.92
N SER A 103 6.00 -5.57 9.08
CA SER A 103 5.57 -4.84 10.28
C SER A 103 5.43 -3.33 10.05
N ASN A 104 6.24 -2.73 9.17
CA ASN A 104 6.13 -1.32 8.80
C ASN A 104 5.04 -1.09 7.75
N PHE A 105 4.92 -1.97 6.77
CA PHE A 105 3.88 -1.92 5.73
C PHE A 105 2.47 -2.13 6.31
N VAL A 106 2.30 -3.02 7.28
CA VAL A 106 1.01 -3.20 7.96
C VAL A 106 0.61 -1.90 8.67
N LYS A 107 1.50 -1.33 9.49
CA LYS A 107 1.23 -0.08 10.23
C LYS A 107 0.83 1.08 9.32
N LEU A 108 1.46 1.23 8.16
CA LEU A 108 1.11 2.29 7.23
C LEU A 108 -0.21 2.00 6.51
N LEU A 109 -0.45 0.75 6.09
CA LEU A 109 -1.67 0.36 5.38
C LEU A 109 -2.91 0.50 6.25
N GLU A 110 -2.85 0.13 7.53
CA GLU A 110 -3.95 0.34 8.48
C GLU A 110 -4.31 1.84 8.62
N VAL A 111 -3.31 2.72 8.60
CA VAL A 111 -3.57 4.17 8.64
C VAL A 111 -4.11 4.69 7.30
N ILE A 112 -3.67 4.11 6.18
CA ILE A 112 -4.21 4.41 4.86
C ILE A 112 -5.67 3.96 4.75
N ASP A 113 -6.05 2.82 5.31
CA ASP A 113 -7.44 2.34 5.32
C ASP A 113 -8.38 3.33 6.02
N LEU A 114 -8.00 3.72 7.25
CA LEU A 114 -8.73 4.74 8.02
C LEU A 114 -8.83 6.08 7.26
N LEU A 115 -7.74 6.48 6.61
CA LEU A 115 -7.73 7.69 5.78
C LEU A 115 -8.64 7.54 4.57
N ASN A 116 -8.62 6.40 3.89
CA ASN A 116 -9.44 6.12 2.71
C ASN A 116 -10.91 6.21 3.07
N PHE A 117 -11.35 5.53 4.14
CA PHE A 117 -12.73 5.63 4.61
C PHE A 117 -13.15 7.09 4.90
N ILE A 118 -12.27 7.87 5.55
CA ILE A 118 -12.56 9.28 5.81
C ILE A 118 -12.62 10.08 4.51
N PHE A 119 -11.66 9.90 3.61
CA PHE A 119 -11.45 10.75 2.46
C PHE A 119 -12.41 10.44 1.30
N THR A 120 -12.72 9.17 1.05
CA THR A 120 -13.58 8.73 -0.07
C THR A 120 -15.05 8.60 0.32
N SER A 121 -15.36 8.44 1.62
CA SER A 121 -16.74 8.24 2.09
C SER A 121 -17.22 9.36 3.01
N SER A 122 -16.72 9.39 4.24
CA SER A 122 -17.28 10.26 5.30
C SER A 122 -17.20 11.75 4.93
N LEU A 123 -16.03 12.20 4.48
CA LEU A 123 -15.79 13.59 4.09
C LEU A 123 -16.54 13.98 2.83
N GLN A 124 -16.73 13.07 1.87
CA GLN A 124 -17.48 13.38 0.64
C GLN A 124 -18.93 13.75 0.96
N LYS A 125 -19.59 12.97 1.83
CA LYS A 125 -20.95 13.25 2.31
C LYS A 125 -21.01 14.57 3.07
N GLU A 126 -20.01 14.84 3.92
CA GLU A 126 -19.94 16.05 4.72
C GLU A 126 -19.73 17.31 3.86
N ILE A 127 -18.91 17.22 2.79
CA ILE A 127 -18.73 18.30 1.81
C ILE A 127 -20.09 18.63 1.18
N ILE A 128 -20.77 17.63 0.61
CA ILE A 128 -22.05 17.84 -0.07
C ILE A 128 -23.07 18.47 0.90
N SER A 129 -23.15 17.95 2.13
CA SER A 129 -24.04 18.46 3.17
C SER A 129 -23.78 19.92 3.53
N LYS A 130 -22.51 20.30 3.71
CA LYS A 130 -22.12 21.65 4.19
C LYS A 130 -21.96 22.70 3.08
N THR A 131 -21.70 22.29 1.84
CA THR A 131 -21.47 23.21 0.71
C THR A 131 -22.62 23.22 -0.28
N LEU A 132 -23.51 22.23 -0.23
CA LEU A 132 -24.63 22.03 -1.15
C LEU A 132 -24.19 21.93 -2.62
N ASN A 133 -22.98 21.42 -2.88
CA ASN A 133 -22.43 21.20 -4.21
C ASN A 133 -21.35 20.08 -4.22
N PHE A 134 -20.86 19.75 -5.41
CA PHE A 134 -19.90 18.67 -5.66
C PHE A 134 -18.52 19.19 -6.12
N ASP A 135 -18.23 20.48 -5.93
CA ASP A 135 -17.04 21.10 -6.53
C ASP A 135 -15.73 20.61 -5.90
N LEU A 136 -15.77 20.24 -4.62
CA LEU A 136 -14.63 19.72 -3.85
C LEU A 136 -14.69 18.20 -3.65
N THR A 137 -15.63 17.50 -4.27
CA THR A 137 -15.71 16.04 -4.15
C THR A 137 -14.72 15.36 -5.10
N LEU A 138 -14.30 14.15 -4.73
CA LEU A 138 -13.62 13.22 -5.62
C LEU A 138 -14.61 12.70 -6.68
N CYS A 139 -14.10 12.33 -7.85
CA CYS A 139 -14.88 11.57 -8.83
C CYS A 139 -14.83 10.07 -8.51
N GLU A 140 -15.74 9.30 -9.12
CA GLU A 140 -15.86 7.86 -8.87
C GLU A 140 -14.62 7.11 -9.35
N GLU A 141 -14.02 7.52 -10.47
CA GLU A 141 -12.79 6.96 -11.02
C GLU A 141 -11.62 7.11 -10.05
N CYS A 142 -11.49 8.29 -9.42
CA CYS A 142 -10.47 8.53 -8.41
C CYS A 142 -10.69 7.69 -7.15
N ILE A 143 -11.95 7.53 -6.70
CA ILE A 143 -12.28 6.67 -5.55
C ILE A 143 -11.95 5.21 -5.86
N SER A 144 -12.36 4.70 -7.03
CA SER A 144 -12.01 3.35 -7.48
C SER A 144 -10.50 3.16 -7.58
N SER A 145 -9.75 4.16 -8.06
CA SER A 145 -8.30 4.05 -8.13
C SER A 145 -7.62 4.06 -6.75
N ILE A 146 -8.16 4.77 -5.76
CA ILE A 146 -7.74 4.70 -4.36
C ILE A 146 -7.92 3.28 -3.83
N GLU A 147 -9.12 2.72 -3.99
CA GLU A 147 -9.48 1.40 -3.47
C GLU A 147 -8.66 0.28 -4.11
N ASP A 148 -8.52 0.29 -5.43
CA ASP A 148 -7.75 -0.72 -6.15
C ASP A 148 -6.27 -0.67 -5.80
N THR A 149 -5.70 0.53 -5.68
CA THR A 149 -4.29 0.67 -5.27
C THR A 149 -4.11 0.13 -3.85
N TYR A 150 -5.01 0.47 -2.93
CA TYR A 150 -4.97 -0.06 -1.56
C TYR A 150 -5.05 -1.60 -1.54
N LYS A 151 -5.99 -2.20 -2.26
CA LYS A 151 -6.15 -3.67 -2.36
C LYS A 151 -4.88 -4.36 -2.83
N VAL A 152 -4.22 -3.83 -3.86
CA VAL A 152 -2.99 -4.42 -4.41
C VAL A 152 -1.84 -4.32 -3.42
N PHE A 153 -1.68 -3.19 -2.73
CA PHE A 153 -0.65 -3.05 -1.70
C PHE A 153 -0.89 -3.97 -0.50
N VAL A 154 -2.14 -4.12 -0.07
CA VAL A 154 -2.55 -5.10 0.95
C VAL A 154 -2.21 -6.51 0.50
N LYS A 155 -2.57 -6.88 -0.74
CA LYS A 155 -2.32 -8.24 -1.25
C LYS A 155 -0.83 -8.54 -1.38
N TYR A 156 -0.03 -7.57 -1.79
CA TYR A 156 1.43 -7.70 -1.78
C TYR A 156 1.96 -7.92 -0.36
N THR A 157 1.50 -7.15 0.63
CA THR A 157 1.93 -7.32 2.03
C THR A 157 1.46 -8.64 2.63
N GLN A 158 0.30 -9.16 2.20
CA GLN A 158 -0.13 -10.51 2.53
C GLN A 158 0.81 -11.55 1.91
N TRP A 159 1.05 -11.44 0.59
CA TRP A 159 1.91 -12.35 -0.18
C TRP A 159 3.33 -12.40 0.39
N MET A 160 3.95 -11.26 0.69
CA MET A 160 5.35 -11.23 1.11
C MET A 160 5.58 -12.02 2.41
N VAL A 161 4.57 -12.13 3.27
CA VAL A 161 4.61 -12.83 4.56
C VAL A 161 4.20 -14.29 4.40
N GLU A 162 3.03 -14.54 3.80
CA GLU A 162 2.46 -15.88 3.70
C GLU A 162 3.27 -16.78 2.74
N SER A 163 3.90 -16.21 1.70
CA SER A 163 4.71 -16.99 0.75
C SER A 163 5.95 -17.62 1.35
N ILE A 164 6.41 -17.18 2.52
CA ILE A 164 7.56 -17.79 3.22
C ILE A 164 7.14 -18.57 4.47
N GLY A 165 5.84 -18.90 4.59
CA GLY A 165 5.30 -19.70 5.70
C GLY A 165 5.30 -18.99 7.05
N VAL A 166 5.35 -17.65 7.09
CA VAL A 166 5.39 -16.90 8.34
C VAL A 166 3.98 -16.71 8.92
N GLU A 167 3.70 -17.44 9.99
CA GLU A 167 2.49 -17.24 10.79
C GLU A 167 2.75 -16.25 11.93
N ASN A 168 2.46 -14.97 11.70
CA ASN A 168 2.57 -13.95 12.75
C ASN A 168 1.31 -13.07 12.83
N PRO A 169 0.46 -13.28 13.85
CA PRO A 169 -0.77 -12.51 14.04
C PRO A 169 -0.55 -10.99 14.17
N SER A 170 0.64 -10.55 14.57
CA SER A 170 0.95 -9.12 14.78
C SER A 170 1.17 -8.35 13.47
N ILE A 171 1.33 -9.05 12.35
CA ILE A 171 1.51 -8.48 11.01
C ILE A 171 0.37 -8.86 10.06
N GLN A 172 -0.76 -9.35 10.60
CA GLN A 172 -1.98 -9.53 9.83
C GLN A 172 -2.71 -8.20 9.67
N LEU A 173 -3.21 -7.95 8.46
CA LEU A 173 -4.02 -6.78 8.13
C LEU A 173 -5.49 -7.03 8.49
N GLU A 174 -6.14 -6.06 9.13
CA GLU A 174 -7.54 -6.14 9.58
C GLU A 174 -8.47 -6.53 8.43
N VAL A 175 -8.28 -5.92 7.25
CA VAL A 175 -9.11 -6.16 6.06
C VAL A 175 -8.99 -7.61 5.56
N VAL A 176 -7.81 -8.21 5.67
CA VAL A 176 -7.57 -9.61 5.26
C VAL A 176 -8.21 -10.56 6.25
N SER A 177 -7.94 -10.39 7.55
CA SER A 177 -8.55 -11.21 8.61
C SER A 177 -10.07 -11.14 8.59
N THR A 178 -10.63 -9.95 8.32
CA THR A 178 -12.08 -9.74 8.20
C THR A 178 -12.64 -10.45 6.98
N ALA A 179 -11.98 -10.34 5.82
CA ALA A 179 -12.39 -11.02 4.59
C ALA A 179 -12.39 -12.55 4.75
N LEU A 180 -11.33 -13.11 5.35
CA LEU A 180 -11.22 -14.55 5.62
C LEU A 180 -12.32 -15.02 6.58
N LYS A 181 -12.61 -14.24 7.62
CA LYS A 181 -13.70 -14.56 8.56
C LYS A 181 -15.06 -14.61 7.86
N TYR A 182 -15.38 -13.62 7.03
CA TYR A 182 -16.64 -13.62 6.28
C TYR A 182 -16.71 -14.75 5.26
N ALA A 183 -15.61 -15.07 4.59
CA ALA A 183 -15.56 -16.22 3.68
C ALA A 183 -15.82 -17.54 4.43
N ALA A 184 -15.29 -17.70 5.64
CA ALA A 184 -15.57 -18.88 6.46
C ALA A 184 -17.05 -18.96 6.90
N GLU A 185 -17.65 -17.83 7.30
CA GLU A 185 -19.09 -17.77 7.62
C GLU A 185 -19.98 -18.06 6.39
N ASP A 186 -19.57 -17.62 5.20
CA ASP A 186 -20.28 -17.87 3.95
C ASP A 186 -20.15 -19.32 3.48
N GLN A 187 -19.02 -19.98 3.73
CA GLN A 187 -18.81 -21.41 3.43
C GLN A 187 -19.72 -22.34 4.24
N GLU A 188 -20.20 -21.89 5.40
CA GLU A 188 -21.20 -22.62 6.20
C GLU A 188 -22.62 -22.53 5.60
N ASN A 189 -22.82 -21.75 4.54
CA ASN A 189 -24.11 -21.53 3.89
C ASN A 189 -24.35 -22.55 2.76
N GLU A 190 -25.54 -23.17 2.74
CA GLU A 190 -25.89 -24.27 1.83
C GLU A 190 -25.87 -23.89 0.33
N ASN A 191 -25.74 -22.60 0.00
CA ASN A 191 -25.74 -22.06 -1.37
C ASN A 191 -24.36 -21.52 -1.83
N TYR A 192 -23.28 -21.82 -1.11
CA TYR A 192 -21.93 -21.38 -1.49
C TYR A 192 -21.40 -22.16 -2.70
N ASP A 193 -20.98 -21.45 -3.75
CA ASP A 193 -20.51 -22.02 -5.03
C ASP A 193 -18.97 -22.09 -5.17
N GLY A 194 -18.23 -21.64 -4.15
CA GLY A 194 -16.77 -21.83 -4.07
C GLY A 194 -15.94 -20.80 -4.83
N GLU A 195 -16.53 -19.97 -5.68
CA GLU A 195 -15.82 -18.95 -6.44
C GLU A 195 -15.89 -17.59 -5.73
N THR A 196 -14.74 -16.96 -5.48
CA THR A 196 -14.68 -15.62 -4.87
C THR A 196 -13.85 -14.67 -5.69
N ASP A 197 -14.46 -13.54 -6.06
CA ASP A 197 -13.77 -12.40 -6.68
C ASP A 197 -12.95 -11.59 -5.66
N ASN A 198 -13.03 -11.92 -4.37
CA ASN A 198 -12.31 -11.20 -3.32
C ASN A 198 -10.83 -11.61 -3.29
N ILE A 199 -9.98 -10.74 -3.80
CA ILE A 199 -8.52 -10.92 -3.85
C ILE A 199 -7.90 -11.29 -2.48
N PHE A 200 -8.48 -10.85 -1.37
CA PHE A 200 -7.95 -11.14 -0.03
C PHE A 200 -8.15 -12.59 0.42
N VAL A 201 -9.11 -13.30 -0.17
CA VAL A 201 -9.45 -14.69 0.19
C VAL A 201 -8.67 -15.69 -0.68
N GLN A 202 -8.08 -15.22 -1.78
CA GLN A 202 -7.24 -16.06 -2.64
C GLN A 202 -6.02 -16.57 -1.88
N GLU A 203 -5.81 -17.89 -1.92
CA GLU A 203 -4.69 -18.58 -1.29
C GLU A 203 -3.35 -18.08 -1.83
N ILE A 204 -2.36 -17.94 -0.93
CA ILE A 204 -0.98 -17.62 -1.28
C ILE A 204 -0.17 -18.90 -1.22
N MET A 205 0.45 -19.24 -2.34
CA MET A 205 1.37 -20.36 -2.43
C MET A 205 2.70 -20.00 -1.76
N GLU A 206 3.24 -20.93 -0.97
CA GLU A 206 4.61 -20.85 -0.47
C GLU A 206 5.61 -20.92 -1.63
N VAL A 207 6.69 -20.16 -1.53
CA VAL A 207 7.81 -20.19 -2.48
C VAL A 207 8.79 -21.30 -2.12
N GLU A 208 9.41 -21.88 -3.13
CA GLU A 208 10.39 -22.96 -2.97
C GLU A 208 11.75 -22.45 -2.50
N ASP A 209 12.17 -21.28 -2.97
CA ASP A 209 13.50 -20.71 -2.68
C ASP A 209 13.57 -19.18 -2.84
N SER A 210 14.72 -18.61 -2.50
CA SER A 210 14.99 -17.17 -2.62
C SER A 210 14.97 -16.66 -4.07
N ILE A 211 15.21 -17.52 -5.06
CA ILE A 211 15.20 -17.14 -6.48
C ILE A 211 13.76 -16.93 -6.95
N GLU A 212 12.86 -17.85 -6.59
CA GLU A 212 11.43 -17.69 -6.85
C GLU A 212 10.87 -16.46 -6.13
N TYR A 213 11.21 -16.29 -4.85
CA TYR A 213 10.79 -15.13 -4.07
C TYR A 213 11.23 -13.80 -4.74
N LEU A 214 12.49 -13.74 -5.18
CA LEU A 214 13.02 -12.57 -5.88
C LEU A 214 12.24 -12.27 -7.17
N LYS A 215 12.02 -13.30 -8.00
CA LYS A 215 11.30 -13.16 -9.26
C LYS A 215 9.89 -12.62 -9.03
N LEU A 216 9.15 -13.22 -8.09
CA LEU A 216 7.80 -12.78 -7.77
C LEU A 216 7.78 -11.38 -7.14
N THR A 217 8.81 -11.01 -6.36
CA THR A 217 8.96 -9.64 -5.83
C THR A 217 9.07 -8.62 -6.97
N HIS A 218 9.83 -8.92 -8.03
CA HIS A 218 9.91 -8.04 -9.21
C HIS A 218 8.61 -7.94 -9.99
N ASP A 219 7.90 -9.07 -10.14
CA ASP A 219 6.58 -9.07 -10.78
C ASP A 219 5.60 -8.19 -9.98
N TRP A 220 5.60 -8.31 -8.65
CA TRP A 220 4.82 -7.45 -7.77
C TRP A 220 5.22 -5.98 -7.84
N ASP A 221 6.50 -5.65 -7.85
CA ASP A 221 6.98 -4.27 -7.98
C ASP A 221 6.41 -3.61 -9.25
N THR A 222 6.39 -4.34 -10.37
CA THR A 222 5.80 -3.88 -11.62
C THR A 222 4.30 -3.58 -11.46
N ILE A 223 3.56 -4.48 -10.80
CA ILE A 223 2.12 -4.30 -10.54
C ILE A 223 1.90 -3.09 -9.65
N LEU A 224 2.61 -2.96 -8.53
CA LEU A 224 2.50 -1.84 -7.58
C LEU A 224 2.76 -0.50 -8.28
N ARG A 225 3.82 -0.40 -9.08
CA ARG A 225 4.18 0.82 -9.82
C ARG A 225 3.14 1.18 -10.88
N SER A 226 2.51 0.20 -11.52
CA SER A 226 1.41 0.45 -12.46
C SER A 226 0.20 1.10 -11.77
N HIS A 227 -0.18 0.60 -10.59
CA HIS A 227 -1.27 1.14 -9.79
C HIS A 227 -0.94 2.54 -9.24
N ILE A 228 0.30 2.76 -8.78
CA ILE A 228 0.79 4.09 -8.39
C ILE A 228 0.62 5.09 -9.54
N LYS A 229 1.02 4.73 -10.76
CA LYS A 229 0.94 5.63 -11.92
C LYS A 229 -0.52 5.98 -12.27
N ARG A 230 -1.42 5.00 -12.17
CA ARG A 230 -2.85 5.25 -12.37
C ARG A 230 -3.39 6.21 -11.31
N LEU A 231 -3.08 5.95 -10.04
CA LEU A 231 -3.49 6.81 -8.93
C LEU A 231 -2.94 8.24 -9.05
N GLU A 232 -1.69 8.39 -9.47
CA GLU A 232 -1.06 9.69 -9.74
C GLU A 232 -1.87 10.51 -10.75
N THR A 233 -2.30 9.87 -11.84
CA THR A 233 -3.13 10.49 -12.88
C THR A 233 -4.47 10.96 -12.31
N GLU A 234 -5.17 10.10 -11.57
CA GLU A 234 -6.47 10.42 -10.97
C GLU A 234 -6.36 11.53 -9.90
N PHE A 235 -5.29 11.55 -9.12
CA PHE A 235 -5.03 12.60 -8.13
C PHE A 235 -4.74 13.95 -8.79
N ASP A 236 -4.00 13.97 -9.90
CA ASP A 236 -3.76 15.19 -10.64
C ASP A 236 -5.04 15.73 -11.26
N ASP A 237 -5.88 14.87 -11.84
CA ASP A 237 -7.17 15.25 -12.41
C ASP A 237 -8.14 15.79 -11.34
N ALA A 238 -8.24 15.11 -10.19
CA ALA A 238 -9.04 15.59 -9.06
C ALA A 238 -8.56 16.98 -8.59
N ALA A 239 -7.25 17.17 -8.49
CA ALA A 239 -6.69 18.41 -8.02
C ALA A 239 -6.75 19.55 -9.05
N ASN A 240 -6.78 19.23 -10.34
CA ASN A 240 -7.06 20.19 -11.42
C ASN A 240 -8.52 20.62 -11.39
N LYS A 241 -9.47 19.69 -11.20
CA LYS A 241 -10.90 20.00 -11.01
C LYS A 241 -11.11 20.98 -9.85
N TRP A 242 -10.50 20.74 -8.69
CA TRP A 242 -10.59 21.66 -7.55
C TRP A 242 -10.00 23.04 -7.85
N GLN A 243 -8.88 23.09 -8.57
CA GLN A 243 -8.26 24.34 -8.96
C GLN A 243 -9.13 25.15 -9.94
N GLU A 244 -9.79 24.49 -10.89
CA GLU A 244 -10.67 25.16 -11.85
C GLU A 244 -11.94 25.72 -11.19
N LYS A 245 -12.56 24.94 -10.30
CA LYS A 245 -13.82 25.31 -9.64
C LYS A 245 -13.64 26.27 -8.47
N PHE A 246 -12.56 26.12 -7.71
CA PHE A 246 -12.33 26.81 -6.42
C PHE A 246 -11.08 27.71 -6.39
N GLY A 247 -10.16 27.53 -7.33
CA GLY A 247 -8.89 28.26 -7.41
C GLY A 247 -9.01 29.63 -8.05
N LYS A 248 -9.89 29.80 -9.05
CA LYS A 248 -10.12 31.06 -9.75
C LYS A 248 -10.90 32.04 -8.86
N LYS A 249 -10.29 33.19 -8.52
CA LYS A 249 -11.04 34.32 -7.94
C LYS A 249 -12.08 34.76 -8.98
N LYS A 250 -13.35 34.82 -8.58
CA LYS A 250 -14.35 35.60 -9.32
C LYS A 250 -13.98 37.07 -9.29
#